data_AF-A0A9Q5I5F8-F1
#
_entry.id   AF-A0A9Q5I5F8-F1
#
_cell.length_a   1.000
_cell.length_b   1.000
_cell.length_c   1.000
_cell.angle_alpha   90.00
_cell.angle_beta   90.00
_cell.angle_gamma   90.00
#
_symmetry.space_group_name_H-M   'P 1'
#
loop_
_entity.id
_entity.type
_entity.pdbx_description
1 polymer ?
#
loop_
_entity_poly.entity_id
_entity_poly.type
_entity_poly.pdbx_seq_one_letter_code
_entity_poly.pdbx_strand_id
1 'polypeptide(L)'
;MLLRAWLLLPPRFRLFVYEFLINVGIRIYGPTTSLRTYRLPFNLYAKYGKSVLDSEANVMRFVSENTTIPVPRVVDCIEVPTGAFIVMTRLPGETLKGSISIMTADERMQFVQDLGSTLKQLHSLTAPDSRVSAFGGGSFRDWRIDHQDRLGPYNSEKEFYDKLYGYCGNEHKPRLRQLASDVHNAPHRLCLTHNDLNPHNILILNKRFSGLVD
;
A
#
# COMPACT_ATOMS: atom_id res chain seq x y z
N MET A 1 15.35 -18.22 14.32
CA MET A 1 14.85 -19.35 15.13
C MET A 1 13.65 -18.93 15.99
N LEU A 2 13.71 -17.82 16.75
CA LEU A 2 12.60 -17.34 17.59
C LEU A 2 11.29 -17.06 16.84
N LEU A 3 11.33 -16.34 15.71
CA LEU A 3 10.11 -16.05 14.94
C LEU A 3 9.43 -17.32 14.42
N ARG A 4 10.19 -18.31 13.95
CA ARG A 4 9.63 -19.58 13.48
C ARG A 4 8.93 -20.33 14.62
N ALA A 5 9.56 -20.41 15.80
CA ALA A 5 8.94 -21.01 16.97
C ALA A 5 7.67 -20.27 17.40
N TRP A 6 7.69 -18.94 17.35
CA TRP A 6 6.51 -18.12 17.63
C TRP A 6 5.35 -18.43 16.70
N LEU A 7 5.58 -18.50 15.39
CA LEU A 7 4.55 -18.76 14.38
C LEU A 7 3.94 -20.18 14.46
N LEU A 8 4.58 -21.12 15.18
CA LEU A 8 4.01 -22.45 15.47
C LEU A 8 2.93 -22.41 16.56
N LEU A 9 2.84 -21.34 17.34
CA LEU A 9 1.81 -21.21 18.37
C LEU A 9 0.42 -20.99 17.74
N PRO A 10 -0.65 -21.46 18.39
CA PRO A 10 -2.02 -21.30 17.88
C PRO A 10 -2.34 -19.83 17.57
N PRO A 11 -3.02 -19.53 16.43
CA PRO A 11 -3.34 -18.15 16.06
C PRO A 11 -4.06 -17.36 17.15
N ARG A 12 -4.98 -18.00 17.89
CA ARG A 12 -5.70 -17.38 19.01
C ARG A 12 -4.77 -16.89 20.12
N PHE A 13 -3.72 -17.66 20.42
CA PHE A 13 -2.74 -17.27 21.42
C PHE A 13 -1.87 -16.10 20.93
N ARG A 14 -1.43 -16.15 19.67
CA ARG A 14 -0.66 -15.06 19.06
C ARG A 14 -1.46 -13.76 19.02
N LEU A 15 -2.73 -13.81 18.60
CA LEU A 15 -3.66 -12.67 18.61
C LEU A 15 -3.80 -12.07 20.01
N PHE A 16 -4.04 -12.90 21.03
CA PHE A 16 -4.13 -12.44 22.42
C PHE A 16 -2.87 -11.65 22.86
N VAL A 17 -1.68 -12.15 22.51
CA VAL A 17 -0.43 -11.46 22.81
C VAL A 17 -0.29 -10.15 22.02
N TYR A 18 -0.68 -10.13 20.74
CA TYR A 18 -0.63 -8.90 19.95
C TYR A 18 -1.63 -7.85 20.44
N GLU A 19 -2.84 -8.24 20.85
CA GLU A 19 -3.82 -7.35 21.47
C GLU A 19 -3.30 -6.78 22.79
N PHE A 20 -2.64 -7.59 23.61
CA PHE A 20 -1.94 -7.10 24.79
C PHE A 20 -0.86 -6.08 24.42
N LEU A 21 -0.03 -6.35 23.41
CA LEU A 21 1.00 -5.43 22.94
C LEU A 21 0.43 -4.15 22.34
N ILE A 22 -0.75 -4.18 21.72
CA ILE A 22 -1.48 -2.98 21.27
C ILE A 22 -1.80 -2.10 22.46
N ASN A 23 -2.36 -2.68 23.54
CA ASN A 23 -2.68 -1.93 24.75
C ASN A 23 -1.44 -1.31 25.40
N VAL A 24 -0.32 -2.05 25.45
CA VAL A 24 0.98 -1.51 25.90
C VAL A 24 1.45 -0.39 24.97
N GLY A 25 1.38 -0.59 23.66
CA GLY A 25 1.79 0.37 22.64
C GLY A 25 1.02 1.69 22.73
N ILE A 26 -0.30 1.64 22.90
CA ILE A 26 -1.15 2.83 23.10
C ILE A 26 -0.72 3.61 24.34
N ARG A 27 -0.36 2.93 25.44
CA ARG A 27 0.09 3.59 26.66
C ARG A 27 1.46 4.25 26.53
N ILE A 28 2.39 3.64 25.78
CA ILE A 28 3.76 4.16 25.63
C ILE A 28 3.84 5.23 24.54
N TYR A 29 3.16 5.03 23.42
CA TYR A 29 3.34 5.84 22.21
C TYR A 29 2.10 6.69 21.85
N GLY A 30 0.96 6.46 22.50
CA GLY A 30 -0.31 7.04 22.10
C GLY A 30 -0.93 6.36 20.86
N PRO A 31 -2.14 6.81 20.46
CA PRO A 31 -2.79 6.34 19.24
C PRO A 31 -2.03 6.82 17.99
N THR A 32 -2.11 6.07 16.90
CA THR A 32 -1.65 6.55 15.58
C THR A 32 -2.74 7.41 14.92
N THR A 33 -2.43 8.03 13.79
CA THR A 33 -3.40 8.77 12.98
C THR A 33 -4.44 7.86 12.31
N SER A 34 -4.17 6.56 12.21
CA SER A 34 -5.09 5.56 11.66
C SER A 34 -5.80 4.82 12.78
N LEU A 35 -7.13 4.68 12.66
CA LEU A 35 -7.93 3.88 13.58
C LEU A 35 -7.70 2.37 13.45
N ARG A 36 -6.87 1.94 12.49
CA ARG A 36 -6.60 0.54 12.18
C ARG A 36 -5.16 0.13 12.42
N THR A 37 -4.28 1.09 12.70
CA THR A 37 -2.83 0.88 12.78
C THR A 37 -2.34 1.25 14.17
N TYR A 38 -1.53 0.38 14.78
CA TYR A 38 -1.10 0.51 16.17
C TYR A 38 0.39 0.29 16.25
N ARG A 39 1.11 1.24 16.87
CA ARG A 39 2.54 1.07 17.16
C ARG A 39 2.67 0.14 18.37
N LEU A 40 3.50 -0.89 18.23
CA LEU A 40 3.79 -1.84 19.28
C LEU A 40 5.23 -1.66 19.79
N PRO A 41 5.55 -2.20 20.98
CA PRO A 41 6.94 -2.41 21.38
C PRO A 41 7.74 -3.21 20.35
N PHE A 42 9.08 -3.21 20.49
CA PHE A 42 10.00 -3.97 19.64
C PHE A 42 10.04 -3.54 18.16
N ASN A 43 9.76 -2.26 17.88
CA ASN A 43 9.73 -1.71 16.52
C ASN A 43 8.75 -2.45 15.60
N LEU A 44 7.56 -2.74 16.10
CA LEU A 44 6.49 -3.39 15.33
C LEU A 44 5.30 -2.45 15.15
N TYR A 45 4.50 -2.74 14.13
CA TYR A 45 3.15 -2.24 13.94
C TYR A 45 2.18 -3.41 13.82
N ALA A 46 0.99 -3.26 14.39
CA ALA A 46 -0.17 -4.08 14.05
C ALA A 46 -1.15 -3.27 13.19
N LYS A 47 -1.76 -3.91 12.22
CA LYS A 47 -2.85 -3.34 11.41
C LYS A 47 -3.99 -4.36 11.28
N TYR A 48 -5.22 -3.95 11.57
CA TYR A 48 -6.40 -4.81 11.45
C TYR A 48 -7.70 -4.02 11.31
N GLY A 49 -8.75 -4.68 10.81
CA GLY A 49 -10.10 -4.13 10.68
C GLY A 49 -10.76 -4.52 9.36
N LYS A 50 -12.03 -4.09 9.16
CA LYS A 50 -12.92 -4.50 8.05
C LYS A 50 -12.35 -4.40 6.63
N SER A 51 -11.36 -3.54 6.42
CA SER A 51 -10.76 -3.28 5.10
C SER A 51 -9.32 -3.77 4.97
N VAL A 52 -8.77 -4.40 6.01
CA VAL A 52 -7.41 -4.95 5.99
C VAL A 52 -7.48 -6.37 5.46
N LEU A 53 -6.81 -6.61 4.35
CA LEU A 53 -6.82 -7.89 3.64
C LEU A 53 -5.45 -8.54 3.76
N ASP A 54 -5.41 -9.87 3.76
CA ASP A 54 -4.18 -10.65 3.72
C ASP A 54 -3.34 -10.34 2.46
N SER A 55 -4.00 -9.92 1.37
CA SER A 55 -3.34 -9.42 0.15
C SER A 55 -2.36 -8.26 0.42
N GLU A 56 -2.59 -7.45 1.45
CA GLU A 56 -1.67 -6.39 1.87
C GLU A 56 -0.36 -6.98 2.44
N ALA A 57 -0.47 -8.06 3.22
CA ALA A 57 0.71 -8.79 3.69
C ALA A 57 1.41 -9.50 2.52
N ASN A 58 0.66 -10.08 1.59
CA ASN A 58 1.23 -10.80 0.46
C ASN A 58 1.97 -9.87 -0.51
N VAL A 59 1.44 -8.68 -0.80
CA VAL A 59 2.12 -7.71 -1.66
C VAL A 59 3.39 -7.17 -0.99
N MET A 60 3.38 -6.90 0.32
CA MET A 60 4.58 -6.49 1.05
C MET A 60 5.68 -7.54 0.98
N ARG A 61 5.35 -8.83 1.18
CA ARG A 61 6.32 -9.94 1.03
C ARG A 61 6.88 -9.96 -0.39
N PHE A 62 6.00 -9.94 -1.39
CA PHE A 62 6.39 -9.97 -2.80
C PHE A 62 7.33 -8.82 -3.18
N VAL A 63 7.01 -7.58 -2.80
CA VAL A 63 7.87 -6.42 -3.06
C VAL A 63 9.22 -6.57 -2.34
N SER A 64 9.22 -7.02 -1.09
CA SER A 64 10.47 -7.22 -0.33
C SER A 64 11.37 -8.31 -0.89
N GLU A 65 10.81 -9.33 -1.54
CA GLU A 65 11.54 -10.46 -2.13
C GLU A 65 12.07 -10.14 -3.53
N ASN A 66 11.41 -9.23 -4.26
CA ASN A 66 11.71 -8.96 -5.67
C ASN A 66 12.33 -7.58 -5.93
N THR A 67 12.49 -6.75 -4.89
CA THR A 67 13.06 -5.41 -5.01
C THR A 67 13.96 -5.06 -3.82
N THR A 68 14.64 -3.92 -3.90
CA THR A 68 15.39 -3.34 -2.76
C THR A 68 14.60 -2.27 -2.02
N ILE A 69 13.31 -2.09 -2.37
CA ILE A 69 12.46 -1.06 -1.78
C ILE A 69 12.28 -1.37 -0.28
N PRO A 70 12.56 -0.40 0.61
CA PRO A 70 12.23 -0.55 2.02
C PRO A 70 10.70 -0.52 2.20
N VAL A 71 10.12 -1.68 2.42
CA VAL A 71 8.73 -1.88 2.84
C VAL A 71 8.71 -2.60 4.20
N PRO A 72 7.63 -2.47 5.00
CA PRO A 72 7.50 -3.24 6.24
C PRO A 72 7.64 -4.74 5.98
N ARG A 73 8.53 -5.40 6.73
CA ARG A 73 8.62 -6.86 6.69
C ARG A 73 7.46 -7.43 7.51
N VAL A 74 6.65 -8.27 6.87
CA VAL A 74 5.57 -8.99 7.53
C VAL A 74 6.17 -9.99 8.54
N VAL A 75 5.82 -9.80 9.80
CA VAL A 75 6.16 -10.70 10.92
C VAL A 75 5.10 -11.78 11.05
N ASP A 76 3.84 -11.40 10.92
CA ASP A 76 2.69 -12.30 11.06
C ASP A 76 1.49 -11.78 10.26
N CYS A 77 0.61 -12.69 9.84
CA CYS A 77 -0.66 -12.38 9.22
C CYS A 77 -1.67 -13.45 9.63
N ILE A 78 -2.69 -13.04 10.39
CA ILE A 78 -3.71 -13.94 10.93
C ILE A 78 -5.06 -13.54 10.36
N GLU A 79 -5.74 -14.48 9.73
CA GLU A 79 -7.12 -14.28 9.29
C GLU A 79 -8.05 -14.17 10.51
N VAL A 80 -8.90 -13.15 10.50
CA VAL A 80 -9.86 -12.84 11.56
C VAL A 80 -11.23 -12.59 10.92
N PRO A 81 -12.35 -12.70 11.66
CA PRO A 81 -13.68 -12.53 11.08
C PRO A 81 -13.92 -11.20 10.36
N THR A 82 -13.13 -10.17 10.67
CA THR A 82 -13.21 -8.84 10.07
C THR A 82 -12.20 -8.61 8.95
N GLY A 83 -11.42 -9.60 8.53
CA GLY A 83 -10.37 -9.45 7.51
C GLY A 83 -9.06 -10.10 7.96
N ALA A 84 -7.97 -9.33 7.94
CA ALA A 84 -6.67 -9.79 8.42
C ALA A 84 -6.16 -8.94 9.59
N PHE A 85 -5.41 -9.60 10.47
CA PHE A 85 -4.56 -8.98 11.48
C PHE A 85 -3.11 -9.14 11.05
N ILE A 86 -2.48 -8.04 10.66
CA ILE A 86 -1.13 -8.02 10.12
C ILE A 86 -0.19 -7.43 11.17
N VAL A 87 0.90 -8.14 11.47
CA VAL A 87 2.01 -7.62 12.27
C VAL A 87 3.22 -7.46 11.37
N MET A 88 3.83 -6.28 11.41
CA MET A 88 4.94 -5.93 10.52
C MET A 88 5.97 -5.06 11.23
N THR A 89 7.19 -5.00 10.69
CA THR A 89 8.24 -4.15 11.25
C THR A 89 7.98 -2.68 10.97
N ARG A 90 8.29 -1.82 11.94
CA ARG A 90 8.42 -0.38 11.73
C ARG A 90 9.64 -0.09 10.85
N LEU A 91 9.46 0.76 9.86
CA LEU A 91 10.56 1.37 9.10
C LEU A 91 11.10 2.62 9.81
N PRO A 92 12.39 2.95 9.65
CA PRO A 92 12.96 4.16 10.22
C PRO A 92 12.49 5.41 9.46
N GLY A 93 12.57 6.55 10.15
CA GLY A 93 12.16 7.84 9.59
C GLY A 93 10.77 8.29 10.01
N GLU A 94 10.34 9.36 9.37
CA GLU A 94 9.07 10.07 9.58
C GLU A 94 8.37 10.27 8.23
N THR A 95 7.08 10.59 8.24
CA THR A 95 6.33 10.80 7.00
C THR A 95 6.84 12.04 6.25
N LEU A 96 6.82 12.01 4.92
CA LEU A 96 7.12 13.17 4.06
C LEU A 96 6.13 14.32 4.28
N LYS A 97 4.91 14.03 4.75
CA LYS A 97 3.89 15.04 5.06
C LYS A 97 4.46 16.14 5.96
N GLY A 98 4.46 17.38 5.46
CA GLY A 98 4.98 18.56 6.16
C GLY A 98 6.51 18.74 6.09
N SER A 99 7.25 17.76 5.56
CA SER A 99 8.72 17.78 5.53
C SER A 99 9.30 18.31 4.22
N ILE A 100 8.55 18.26 3.12
CA ILE A 100 9.04 18.68 1.79
C ILE A 100 9.31 20.19 1.71
N SER A 101 8.56 21.01 2.46
CA SER A 101 8.67 22.46 2.47
C SER A 101 9.92 22.97 3.19
N ILE A 102 10.49 22.16 4.08
CA ILE A 102 11.69 22.49 4.87
C ILE A 102 12.97 21.85 4.31
N MET A 103 12.89 21.17 3.17
CA MET A 103 14.06 20.66 2.45
C MET A 103 14.73 21.77 1.64
N THR A 104 16.06 21.77 1.60
CA THR A 104 16.82 22.57 0.63
C THR A 104 16.57 22.08 -0.80
N ALA A 105 17.00 22.87 -1.79
CA ALA A 105 16.89 22.47 -3.19
C ALA A 105 17.64 21.15 -3.48
N ASP A 106 18.86 21.01 -2.95
CA ASP A 106 19.69 19.82 -3.16
C ASP A 106 19.12 18.58 -2.45
N GLU A 107 18.61 18.74 -1.23
CA GLU A 107 17.93 17.66 -0.51
C GLU A 107 16.68 17.18 -1.24
N ARG A 108 15.88 18.13 -1.75
CA ARG A 108 14.69 17.81 -2.54
C ARG A 108 15.05 17.09 -3.83
N MET A 109 16.11 17.51 -4.51
CA MET A 109 16.58 16.86 -5.72
C MET A 109 17.01 15.42 -5.45
N GLN A 110 17.79 15.18 -4.40
CA GLN A 110 18.18 13.84 -3.98
C GLN A 110 16.96 12.98 -3.60
N PHE A 111 16.02 13.54 -2.83
CA PHE A 111 14.78 12.85 -2.48
C PHE A 111 13.97 12.42 -3.72
N VAL A 112 13.81 13.31 -4.70
CA VAL A 112 13.12 13.01 -5.96
C VAL A 112 13.84 11.92 -6.75
N GLN A 113 15.17 11.93 -6.76
CA GLN A 113 15.97 10.87 -7.40
C GLN A 113 15.77 9.51 -6.72
N ASP A 114 15.76 9.46 -5.38
CA ASP A 114 15.52 8.22 -4.63
C ASP A 114 14.10 7.69 -4.86
N LEU A 115 13.09 8.57 -4.77
CA LEU A 115 11.70 8.21 -4.98
C LEU A 115 11.47 7.74 -6.43
N GLY A 116 12.04 8.44 -7.41
CA GLY A 116 11.97 8.04 -8.82
C GLY A 116 12.61 6.67 -9.06
N SER A 117 13.74 6.38 -8.43
CA SER A 117 14.40 5.07 -8.50
C SER A 117 13.58 3.97 -7.83
N THR A 118 12.92 4.29 -6.73
CA THR A 118 12.00 3.40 -6.01
C THR A 118 10.78 3.05 -6.87
N LEU A 119 10.13 4.06 -7.47
CA LEU A 119 8.97 3.85 -8.33
C LEU A 119 9.33 3.08 -9.60
N LYS A 120 10.53 3.30 -10.16
CA LYS A 120 11.04 2.49 -11.27
C LYS A 120 11.17 1.01 -10.90
N GLN A 121 11.65 0.70 -9.69
CA GLN A 121 11.70 -0.69 -9.20
C GLN A 121 10.31 -1.26 -8.98
N LEU A 122 9.39 -0.51 -8.35
CA LEU A 122 8.03 -1.00 -8.11
C LEU A 122 7.33 -1.30 -9.45
N HIS A 123 7.44 -0.37 -10.39
CA HIS A 123 6.84 -0.50 -11.70
C HIS A 123 7.59 -1.49 -12.60
N SER A 124 8.77 -2.00 -12.25
CA SER A 124 9.40 -3.09 -13.03
C SER A 124 8.72 -4.44 -12.80
N LEU A 125 7.97 -4.57 -11.70
CA LEU A 125 7.13 -5.73 -11.41
C LEU A 125 5.88 -5.72 -12.31
N THR A 126 5.97 -6.42 -13.44
CA THR A 126 4.90 -6.48 -14.45
C THR A 126 3.73 -7.36 -14.02
N ALA A 127 2.53 -7.02 -14.47
CA ALA A 127 1.38 -7.92 -14.37
C ALA A 127 1.64 -9.21 -15.17
N PRO A 128 1.14 -10.37 -14.73
CA PRO A 128 1.33 -11.65 -15.43
C PRO A 128 0.52 -11.74 -16.73
N ASP A 129 -0.51 -10.92 -16.88
CA ASP A 129 -1.42 -10.90 -18.03
C ASP A 129 -1.96 -9.47 -18.26
N SER A 130 -2.93 -9.32 -19.17
CA SER A 130 -3.53 -8.03 -19.53
C SER A 130 -4.60 -7.53 -18.55
N ARG A 131 -4.84 -8.21 -17.42
CA ARG A 131 -5.93 -7.86 -16.51
C ARG A 131 -5.56 -6.68 -15.62
N VAL A 132 -6.42 -5.67 -15.60
CA VAL A 132 -6.36 -4.58 -14.61
C VAL A 132 -7.03 -5.06 -13.33
N SER A 133 -6.24 -5.30 -12.29
CA SER A 133 -6.68 -6.00 -11.08
C SER A 133 -5.86 -5.62 -9.83
N ALA A 134 -6.33 -6.07 -8.66
CA ALA A 134 -5.53 -6.06 -7.45
C ALA A 134 -4.34 -7.03 -7.56
N PHE A 135 -3.38 -6.90 -6.64
CA PHE A 135 -2.40 -7.96 -6.42
C PHE A 135 -3.11 -9.31 -6.15
N GLY A 136 -2.73 -10.35 -6.89
CA GLY A 136 -3.40 -11.65 -6.87
C GLY A 136 -4.55 -11.81 -7.87
N GLY A 137 -4.83 -10.81 -8.72
CA GLY A 137 -5.77 -10.92 -9.85
C GLY A 137 -7.25 -10.68 -9.52
N GLY A 138 -7.54 -10.23 -8.29
CA GLY A 138 -8.90 -9.96 -7.82
C GLY A 138 -9.38 -8.52 -8.04
N SER A 139 -10.53 -8.19 -7.45
CA SER A 139 -11.04 -6.81 -7.43
C SER A 139 -10.20 -5.93 -6.50
N PHE A 140 -10.11 -4.64 -6.79
CA PHE A 140 -9.37 -3.63 -6.01
C PHE A 140 -10.29 -2.51 -5.51
N ARG A 141 -9.77 -1.63 -4.66
CA ARG A 141 -10.48 -0.43 -4.20
C ARG A 141 -9.67 0.79 -4.59
N ASP A 142 -10.32 1.77 -5.21
CA ASP A 142 -9.75 3.09 -5.48
C ASP A 142 -10.82 4.15 -5.20
N TRP A 143 -10.63 4.88 -4.11
CA TRP A 143 -11.57 5.88 -3.61
C TRP A 143 -11.74 7.07 -4.56
N ARG A 144 -10.83 7.26 -5.52
CA ARG A 144 -10.92 8.31 -6.53
C ARG A 144 -11.94 7.96 -7.62
N ILE A 145 -12.29 6.68 -7.76
CA ILE A 145 -13.20 6.16 -8.76
C ILE A 145 -14.55 5.81 -8.12
N ASP A 146 -14.53 4.97 -7.09
CA ASP A 146 -15.74 4.50 -6.41
C ASP A 146 -15.51 4.38 -4.89
N HIS A 147 -16.39 5.01 -4.12
CA HIS A 147 -16.33 5.01 -2.66
C HIS A 147 -17.08 3.83 -2.03
N GLN A 148 -18.03 3.23 -2.77
CA GLN A 148 -18.90 2.18 -2.28
C GLN A 148 -18.31 0.82 -2.63
N ASP A 149 -18.12 0.57 -3.92
CA ASP A 149 -17.85 -0.75 -4.47
C ASP A 149 -16.37 -0.99 -4.80
N ARG A 150 -16.04 -2.27 -4.99
CA ARG A 150 -14.73 -2.68 -5.50
C ARG A 150 -14.75 -2.67 -7.02
N LEU A 151 -13.60 -2.39 -7.61
CA LEU A 151 -13.38 -2.30 -9.05
C LEU A 151 -12.76 -3.60 -9.57
N GLY A 152 -13.14 -3.98 -10.79
CA GLY A 152 -12.54 -5.09 -11.51
C GLY A 152 -12.70 -6.46 -10.83
N PRO A 153 -11.86 -7.45 -11.19
CA PRO A 153 -10.81 -7.35 -12.20
C PRO A 153 -11.40 -7.09 -13.60
N TYR A 154 -10.66 -6.40 -14.46
CA TYR A 154 -11.03 -6.15 -15.86
C TYR A 154 -10.09 -6.92 -16.78
N ASN A 155 -10.59 -7.49 -17.88
CA ASN A 155 -9.80 -8.33 -18.78
C ASN A 155 -8.77 -7.55 -19.60
N SER A 156 -8.96 -6.24 -19.73
CA SER A 156 -8.11 -5.34 -20.49
C SER A 156 -8.22 -3.91 -19.97
N GLU A 157 -7.25 -3.08 -20.34
CA GLU A 157 -7.29 -1.62 -20.12
C GLU A 157 -8.52 -0.98 -20.75
N LYS A 158 -8.89 -1.43 -21.96
CA LYS A 158 -10.09 -0.93 -22.64
C LYS A 158 -11.35 -1.16 -21.83
N GLU A 159 -11.51 -2.36 -21.26
CA GLU A 159 -12.65 -2.68 -20.39
C GLU A 159 -12.65 -1.80 -19.14
N PHE A 160 -11.48 -1.58 -18.53
CA PHE A 160 -11.35 -0.67 -17.40
C PHE A 160 -11.74 0.77 -17.77
N TYR A 161 -11.25 1.30 -18.89
CA TYR A 161 -11.60 2.66 -19.35
C TYR A 161 -13.09 2.80 -19.68
N ASP A 162 -13.68 1.81 -20.36
CA ASP A 162 -15.11 1.81 -20.66
C ASP A 162 -15.94 1.83 -19.36
N LYS A 163 -15.47 1.19 -18.28
CA LYS A 163 -16.06 1.28 -16.95
C LYS A 163 -15.88 2.64 -16.30
N LEU A 164 -14.71 3.28 -16.42
CA LEU A 164 -14.49 4.64 -15.91
C LEU A 164 -15.50 5.63 -16.52
N TYR A 165 -15.76 5.55 -17.82
CA TYR A 165 -16.78 6.40 -18.46
C TYR A 165 -18.19 6.11 -17.95
N GLY A 166 -18.47 4.90 -17.46
CA GLY A 166 -19.74 4.53 -16.84
C GLY A 166 -20.11 5.40 -15.63
N TYR A 167 -19.11 5.96 -14.94
CA TYR A 167 -19.30 6.86 -13.80
C TYR A 167 -19.59 8.31 -14.21
N CYS A 168 -19.53 8.64 -15.50
CA CYS A 168 -19.80 9.98 -16.03
C CYS A 168 -21.20 10.08 -16.65
N GLY A 169 -21.82 11.26 -16.55
CA GLY A 169 -23.05 11.58 -17.28
C GLY A 169 -22.90 11.36 -18.79
N ASN A 170 -23.93 10.80 -19.43
CA ASN A 170 -23.89 10.40 -20.85
C ASN A 170 -23.53 11.57 -21.78
N GLU A 171 -23.99 12.77 -21.45
CA GLU A 171 -23.71 14.03 -22.14
C GLU A 171 -22.24 14.43 -22.12
N HIS A 172 -21.46 13.98 -21.12
CA HIS A 172 -20.05 14.31 -20.99
C HIS A 172 -19.13 13.28 -21.66
N LYS A 173 -19.62 12.06 -21.91
CA LYS A 173 -18.83 10.95 -22.45
C LYS A 173 -18.09 11.31 -23.75
N PRO A 174 -18.70 11.96 -24.77
CA PRO A 174 -17.98 12.31 -26.00
C PRO A 174 -16.77 13.21 -25.75
N ARG A 175 -16.96 14.28 -24.97
CA ARG A 175 -15.89 15.22 -24.61
C ARG A 175 -14.79 14.56 -23.78
N LEU A 176 -15.15 13.73 -22.79
CA LEU A 176 -14.17 13.03 -21.95
C LEU A 176 -13.41 11.95 -22.72
N ARG A 177 -14.05 11.27 -23.68
CA ARG A 177 -13.37 10.34 -24.59
C ARG A 177 -12.37 11.05 -25.50
N GLN A 178 -12.73 12.21 -26.01
CA GLN A 178 -11.82 13.03 -26.79
C GLN A 178 -10.65 13.54 -25.93
N LEU A 179 -10.92 14.03 -24.71
CA LEU A 179 -9.87 14.54 -23.83
C LEU A 179 -8.87 13.46 -23.40
N ALA A 180 -9.35 12.24 -23.17
CA ALA A 180 -8.51 11.14 -22.73
C ALA A 180 -7.97 10.28 -23.89
N SER A 181 -8.25 10.62 -25.15
CA SER A 181 -7.90 9.76 -26.30
C SER A 181 -6.42 9.44 -26.36
N ASP A 182 -5.57 10.43 -26.10
CA ASP A 182 -4.12 10.28 -26.18
C ASP A 182 -3.60 9.32 -25.11
N VAL A 183 -4.22 9.35 -23.92
CA VAL A 183 -3.89 8.44 -22.83
C VAL A 183 -4.46 7.05 -23.12
N HIS A 184 -5.74 6.93 -23.45
CA HIS A 184 -6.41 5.63 -23.57
C HIS A 184 -6.04 4.85 -24.85
N ASN A 185 -5.52 5.52 -25.88
CA ASN A 185 -5.02 4.86 -27.09
C ASN A 185 -3.53 4.53 -27.04
N ALA A 186 -2.79 5.07 -26.06
CA ALA A 186 -1.41 4.71 -25.84
C ALA A 186 -1.33 3.30 -25.22
N PRO A 187 -0.36 2.46 -25.65
CA PRO A 187 -0.12 1.19 -24.98
C PRO A 187 0.48 1.45 -23.59
N HIS A 188 -0.14 0.94 -22.52
CA HIS A 188 0.47 0.99 -21.19
C HIS A 188 0.91 -0.39 -20.75
N ARG A 189 2.05 -0.41 -20.07
CA ARG A 189 2.54 -1.62 -19.42
C ARG A 189 1.89 -1.72 -18.05
N LEU A 190 1.04 -2.73 -17.88
CA LEU A 190 0.49 -3.06 -16.56
C LEU A 190 1.61 -3.49 -15.62
N CYS A 191 1.68 -2.83 -14.47
CA CYS A 191 2.67 -3.07 -13.44
C CYS A 191 2.07 -2.88 -12.06
N LEU A 192 2.78 -3.38 -11.05
CA LEU A 192 2.41 -3.16 -9.66
C LEU A 192 2.53 -1.68 -9.33
N THR A 193 1.49 -1.11 -8.74
CA THR A 193 1.48 0.27 -8.22
C THR A 193 1.03 0.25 -6.77
N HIS A 194 1.42 1.27 -5.99
CA HIS A 194 1.00 1.39 -4.60
C HIS A 194 -0.50 1.70 -4.46
N ASN A 195 -1.09 2.36 -5.47
CA ASN A 195 -2.48 2.83 -5.48
C ASN A 195 -2.87 3.90 -4.43
N ASP A 196 -2.05 4.14 -3.41
CA ASP A 196 -2.25 5.19 -2.39
C ASP A 196 -0.95 5.94 -2.05
N LEU A 197 -0.18 6.34 -3.08
CA LEU A 197 1.11 6.99 -2.93
C LEU A 197 0.97 8.46 -2.47
N ASN A 198 0.60 8.66 -1.23
CA ASN A 198 0.45 9.97 -0.61
C ASN A 198 1.68 10.33 0.27
N PRO A 199 1.92 11.62 0.58
CA PRO A 199 3.04 12.03 1.44
C PRO A 199 3.05 11.42 2.85
N HIS A 200 1.94 10.89 3.34
CA HIS A 200 1.90 10.18 4.64
C HIS A 200 2.38 8.73 4.55
N ASN A 201 2.38 8.15 3.35
CA ASN A 201 2.81 6.78 3.04
C ASN A 201 4.27 6.70 2.55
N ILE A 202 4.92 7.86 2.38
CA ILE A 202 6.34 7.97 2.06
C ILE A 202 7.09 8.35 3.32
N LEU A 203 8.09 7.55 3.69
CA LEU A 203 8.96 7.83 4.83
C LEU A 203 10.27 8.46 4.37
N ILE A 204 10.79 9.35 5.20
CA ILE A 204 12.08 9.99 5.03
C ILE A 204 12.94 9.84 6.30
N LEU A 205 14.24 9.68 6.10
CA LEU A 205 15.25 9.70 7.15
C LEU A 205 16.41 10.56 6.65
N ASN A 206 16.83 11.55 7.45
CA ASN A 206 17.88 12.51 7.05
C ASN A 206 17.62 13.14 5.67
N LYS A 207 16.36 13.53 5.43
CA LYS A 207 15.87 14.13 4.16
C LYS A 207 15.99 13.24 2.91
N ARG A 208 16.38 11.98 3.06
CA ARG A 208 16.40 10.97 2.00
C ARG A 208 15.19 10.05 2.14
N PHE A 209 14.78 9.41 1.06
CA PHE A 209 13.73 8.40 1.10
C PHE A 209 14.16 7.22 1.99
N SER A 210 13.27 6.76 2.88
CA SER A 210 13.55 5.66 3.81
C SER A 210 12.53 4.52 3.76
N GLY A 211 11.43 4.67 3.02
CA GLY A 211 10.51 3.56 2.76
C GLY A 211 9.11 3.95 2.30
N LEU A 212 8.37 2.93 1.87
CA LEU A 212 6.94 2.99 1.57
C LEU A 212 6.16 2.19 2.60
N VAL A 213 5.01 2.69 3.01
CA VAL A 213 4.08 2.04 3.95
C VAL A 213 2.65 2.18 3.46
N ASP A 214 1.74 1.39 4.02
CA ASP A 214 0.34 1.26 3.58
C ASP A 214 0.22 0.58 2.19
#